data_AF-A0A3N5GTR7-F1
#
_entry.id   AF-A0A3N5GTR7-F1
#
_cell.length_a   1.000
_cell.length_b   1.000
_cell.length_c   1.000
_cell.angle_alpha   90.00
_cell.angle_beta   90.00
_cell.angle_gamma   90.00
#
_symmetry.space_group_name_H-M   'P 1'
#
loop_
_entity.id
_entity.type
_entity.pdbx_description
1 polymer ?
#
loop_
_entity_poly.entity_id
_entity_poly.type
_entity_poly.pdbx_seq_one_letter_code
_entity_poly.pdbx_strand_id
1 'polypeptide(L)'
;MLRRLLIGLVATIALAVVVLAAWLHRAHGWHPLLALLGAAAVPVLVDAAILGQQFAIGAWLRRRTRPDLHFGAAATLRAWGGEIVASLRTFFYGQIRYGARPLPSGEDRSRVPVLLVHGYVCNRGVWHPFARWLAARGHAIESVNLEPVFGTIDDYLPIVAAGVER
;
A
#
# COMPACT_ATOMS: atom_id res chain seq x y z
N MET A 1 -14.75 -1.95 -7.16
CA MET A 1 -15.32 -1.52 -5.84
C MET A 1 -14.27 -0.91 -4.90
N LEU A 2 -13.13 -1.56 -4.70
CA LEU A 2 -12.18 -1.22 -3.62
C LEU A 2 -11.67 0.23 -3.61
N ARG A 3 -11.41 0.84 -4.77
CA ARG A 3 -11.00 2.25 -4.84
C ARG A 3 -11.96 3.19 -4.10
N ARG A 4 -13.27 2.94 -4.18
CA ARG A 4 -14.29 3.77 -3.48
C ARG A 4 -14.21 3.57 -1.97
N LEU A 5 -13.99 2.32 -1.51
CA LEU A 5 -13.80 2.01 -0.09
C LEU A 5 -12.53 2.70 0.46
N LEU A 6 -11.42 2.68 -0.29
CA LEU A 6 -10.19 3.38 0.10
C LEU A 6 -10.39 4.89 0.19
N ILE A 7 -11.10 5.50 -0.77
CA ILE A 7 -11.45 6.94 -0.71
C ILE A 7 -12.29 7.23 0.54
N GLY A 8 -13.29 6.40 0.82
CA GLY A 8 -14.13 6.53 2.02
C GLY A 8 -13.31 6.47 3.30
N LEU A 9 -12.45 5.45 3.43
CA LEU A 9 -11.57 5.30 4.59
C LEU A 9 -10.65 6.51 4.79
N VAL A 10 -9.99 6.99 3.73
CA VAL A 10 -9.10 8.16 3.80
C VAL A 10 -9.89 9.41 4.17
N ALA A 11 -11.09 9.60 3.63
CA ALA A 11 -11.96 10.72 3.99
C ALA A 11 -12.39 10.66 5.46
N THR A 12 -12.73 9.48 5.98
CA THR A 12 -13.06 9.28 7.40
C THR A 12 -11.88 9.59 8.30
N ILE A 13 -10.67 9.14 7.95
CA ILE A 13 -9.45 9.47 8.69
C ILE A 13 -9.20 10.97 8.67
N ALA A 14 -9.32 11.63 7.52
CA ALA A 14 -9.14 13.07 7.39
C ALA A 14 -10.14 13.85 8.26
N LEU A 15 -11.40 13.42 8.28
CA LEU A 15 -12.43 14.00 9.14
C LEU A 15 -12.09 13.83 10.62
N ALA A 16 -11.66 12.63 11.03
CA ALA A 16 -11.25 12.37 12.41
C ALA A 16 -10.07 13.25 12.84
N VAL A 17 -9.10 13.48 11.95
CA VAL A 17 -7.98 14.41 12.18
C VAL A 17 -8.48 15.84 12.41
N VAL A 18 -9.42 16.32 11.59
CA VAL A 18 -10.00 17.67 11.75
C VAL A 18 -10.76 17.80 13.07
N VAL A 19 -11.57 16.79 13.43
CA VAL A 19 -12.32 16.78 14.70
C VAL A 19 -11.37 16.79 15.90
N LEU A 20 -10.33 15.95 15.87
CA LEU A 20 -9.33 15.91 16.95
C LEU A 20 -8.55 17.21 17.06
N ALA A 21 -8.15 17.81 15.93
CA ALA A 21 -7.47 19.10 15.91
C ALA A 21 -8.36 20.23 16.47
N ALA A 22 -9.64 20.24 16.11
CA ALA A 22 -10.60 21.21 16.64
C ALA A 22 -10.78 21.04 18.16
N TRP A 23 -10.84 19.80 18.64
CA TRP A 23 -10.92 19.51 20.08
C TRP A 23 -9.65 19.96 20.82
N LEU A 24 -8.44 19.64 20.32
CA LEU A 24 -7.17 20.09 20.91
C LEU A 24 -7.08 21.62 20.98
N HIS A 25 -7.50 22.32 19.94
CA HIS A 25 -7.52 23.78 19.93
C HIS A 25 -8.52 24.35 20.93
N ARG A 26 -9.78 23.89 20.90
CA ARG A 26 -10.87 24.48 21.69
C ARG A 26 -10.88 24.08 23.16
N ALA A 27 -10.54 22.83 23.46
CA ALA A 27 -10.59 22.30 24.82
C ALA A 27 -9.26 22.48 25.57
N HIS A 28 -8.13 22.48 24.86
CA HIS A 28 -6.80 22.52 25.46
C HIS A 28 -5.96 23.74 25.06
N GLY A 29 -6.50 24.67 24.27
CA GLY A 29 -5.84 25.93 23.91
C GLY A 29 -4.62 25.77 23.01
N TRP A 30 -4.46 24.61 22.35
CA TRP A 30 -3.34 24.40 21.44
C TRP A 30 -3.38 25.40 20.29
N HIS A 31 -2.22 25.90 19.85
CA HIS A 31 -2.16 26.70 18.63
C HIS A 31 -2.75 25.90 17.44
N PRO A 32 -3.60 26.47 16.57
CA PRO A 32 -4.33 25.72 15.54
C PRO A 32 -3.45 24.83 14.66
N LEU A 33 -2.28 25.34 14.25
CA LEU A 33 -1.32 24.58 13.46
C LEU A 33 -0.74 23.39 14.22
N LEU A 34 -0.41 23.54 15.51
CA LEU A 34 0.12 22.46 16.33
C LEU A 34 -0.95 21.40 16.62
N ALA A 35 -2.20 21.82 16.81
CA ALA A 35 -3.33 20.91 16.96
C ALA A 35 -3.53 20.06 15.70
N LEU A 36 -3.47 20.67 14.51
CA LEU A 36 -3.58 19.95 13.24
C LEU A 36 -2.41 18.99 13.02
N LEU A 37 -1.17 19.43 13.24
CA LEU A 37 0.01 18.57 13.10
C LEU A 37 -0.01 17.40 14.09
N GLY A 38 -0.37 17.67 15.35
CA GLY A 38 -0.51 16.64 16.39
C GLY A 38 -1.58 15.62 16.04
N ALA A 39 -2.76 16.08 15.60
CA ALA A 39 -3.84 15.19 15.18
C ALA A 39 -3.47 14.37 13.92
N ALA A 40 -2.84 14.99 12.93
CA ALA A 40 -2.40 14.31 11.71
C ALA A 40 -1.28 13.29 11.95
N ALA A 41 -0.47 13.47 13.00
CA ALA A 41 0.54 12.51 13.39
C ALA A 41 -0.06 11.18 13.88
N VAL A 42 -1.27 11.19 14.48
CA VAL A 42 -1.91 9.99 15.04
C VAL A 42 -2.03 8.84 14.04
N PRO A 43 -2.70 8.98 12.87
CA PRO A 43 -2.82 7.87 11.92
C PRO A 43 -1.45 7.41 11.37
N VAL A 44 -0.50 8.33 11.21
CA VAL A 44 0.87 8.00 10.75
C VAL A 44 1.61 7.18 11.81
N LEU A 45 1.50 7.55 13.08
CA LEU A 45 2.10 6.82 14.19
C LEU A 45 1.46 5.44 14.37
N VAL A 46 0.15 5.31 14.15
CA VAL A 46 -0.54 4.02 14.16
C VAL A 46 -0.03 3.11 13.04
N ASP A 47 0.06 3.60 11.79
CA ASP A 47 0.65 2.86 10.66
C ASP A 47 2.09 2.45 10.96
N ALA A 48 2.91 3.39 11.45
CA ALA A 48 4.29 3.13 11.84
C ALA A 48 4.39 2.07 12.94
N ALA A 49 3.51 2.09 13.94
CA ALA A 49 3.47 1.10 15.02
C ALA A 49 3.10 -0.30 14.51
N ILE A 50 2.12 -0.40 13.59
CA ILE A 50 1.74 -1.67 12.96
C ILE A 50 2.92 -2.25 12.17
N LEU A 51 3.58 -1.43 11.34
CA LEU A 51 4.78 -1.83 10.61
C LEU A 51 5.92 -2.20 11.56
N GLY A 52 6.08 -1.47 12.67
CA GLY A 52 7.08 -1.76 13.69
C GLY A 52 6.84 -3.12 14.34
N GLN A 53 5.58 -3.45 14.63
CA GLN A 53 5.18 -4.76 15.13
C GLN A 53 5.50 -5.87 14.13
N GLN A 54 5.21 -5.68 12.84
CA GLN A 54 5.57 -6.64 11.79
C GLN A 54 7.08 -6.85 11.70
N PHE A 55 7.87 -5.78 11.80
CA PHE A 55 9.33 -5.86 11.84
C PHE A 55 9.84 -6.62 13.08
N ALA A 56 9.23 -6.39 14.24
CA ALA A 56 9.57 -7.11 15.47
C ALA A 56 9.25 -8.61 15.36
N ILE A 57 8.08 -8.97 14.82
CA ILE A 57 7.69 -10.36 14.55
C ILE A 57 8.64 -10.99 13.54
N GLY A 58 8.94 -10.31 12.43
CA GLY A 58 9.87 -10.77 11.42
C GLY A 58 11.29 -10.95 11.96
N ALA A 59 11.75 -10.07 12.84
CA ALA A 59 13.03 -10.21 13.52
C ALA A 59 13.04 -11.39 14.50
N TRP A 60 11.95 -11.63 15.23
CA TRP A 60 11.80 -12.77 16.12
C TRP A 60 11.78 -14.10 15.36
N LEU A 61 11.01 -14.19 14.27
CA LEU A 61 10.97 -15.35 13.38
C LEU A 61 12.35 -15.63 12.79
N ARG A 62 13.01 -14.61 12.23
CA ARG A 62 14.34 -14.73 11.63
C ARG A 62 15.37 -15.24 12.62
N ARG A 63 15.37 -14.77 13.87
CA ARG A 63 16.27 -15.30 14.92
C ARG A 63 16.09 -16.80 15.16
N ARG A 64 14.90 -17.35 14.94
CA ARG A 64 14.61 -18.79 15.13
C ARG A 64 14.89 -19.63 13.89
N THR A 65 14.65 -19.09 12.70
CA THR A 65 14.69 -19.88 11.46
C THR A 65 15.93 -19.61 10.62
N ARG A 66 16.54 -18.44 10.74
CA ARG A 66 17.68 -17.96 9.96
C ARG A 66 18.63 -17.13 10.84
N PRO A 67 19.27 -17.77 11.84
CA PRO A 67 20.23 -17.08 12.70
C PRO A 67 21.47 -16.62 11.94
N ASP A 68 21.71 -17.09 10.71
CA ASP A 68 22.74 -16.57 9.81
C ASP A 68 22.48 -15.12 9.37
N LEU A 69 21.21 -14.68 9.38
CA LEU A 69 20.80 -13.37 8.89
C LEU A 69 20.63 -12.36 10.04
N HIS A 70 21.69 -11.61 10.31
CA HIS A 70 21.69 -10.51 11.28
C HIS A 70 21.78 -9.15 10.59
N PHE A 71 20.88 -8.23 10.97
CA PHE A 71 20.89 -6.84 10.53
C PHE A 71 21.11 -5.93 11.73
N GLY A 72 21.99 -4.93 11.58
CA GLY A 72 22.21 -3.93 12.62
C GLY A 72 20.97 -3.03 12.83
N ALA A 73 20.82 -2.50 14.04
CA ALA A 73 19.68 -1.66 14.43
C ALA A 73 19.46 -0.47 13.47
N ALA A 74 20.54 0.18 13.04
CA ALA A 74 20.46 1.30 12.10
C ALA A 74 19.87 0.89 10.73
N ALA A 75 20.22 -0.29 10.21
CA ALA A 75 19.68 -0.79 8.95
C ALA A 75 18.19 -1.16 9.10
N THR A 76 17.81 -1.75 10.23
CA THR A 76 16.40 -2.06 10.55
C THR A 76 15.56 -0.80 10.66
N LEU A 77 16.02 0.23 11.38
CA LEU A 77 15.31 1.51 11.52
C LEU A 77 15.18 2.22 10.17
N ARG A 78 16.22 2.19 9.33
CA ARG A 78 16.17 2.76 7.97
C ARG A 78 15.16 2.02 7.09
N ALA A 79 15.14 0.70 7.14
CA ALA A 79 14.19 -0.12 6.40
C ALA A 79 12.75 0.13 6.88
N TRP A 80 12.53 0.22 8.19
CA TRP A 80 11.22 0.54 8.76
C TRP A 80 10.74 1.95 8.36
N GLY A 81 11.61 2.96 8.43
CA GLY A 81 11.30 4.30 7.93
C GLY A 81 10.97 4.32 6.43
N GLY A 82 11.70 3.53 5.63
CA GLY A 82 11.40 3.34 4.21
C GLY A 82 10.03 2.70 3.98
N GLU A 83 9.68 1.70 4.80
CA GLU A 83 8.39 1.01 4.71
C GLU A 83 7.21 1.90 5.08
N ILE A 84 7.35 2.77 6.09
CA ILE A 84 6.32 3.78 6.43
C ILE A 84 6.04 4.67 5.21
N VAL A 85 7.09 5.20 4.58
CA VAL A 85 6.95 6.05 3.40
C VAL A 85 6.35 5.26 2.22
N ALA A 86 6.75 4.00 2.02
CA ALA A 86 6.21 3.13 0.98
C ALA A 86 4.72 2.80 1.22
N SER A 87 4.34 2.51 2.46
CA SER A 87 2.96 2.25 2.90
C SER A 87 2.08 3.46 2.59
N LEU A 88 2.45 4.64 3.11
CA LEU A 88 1.69 5.88 2.89
C LEU A 88 1.55 6.20 1.39
N ARG A 89 2.66 6.12 0.63
CA ARG A 89 2.62 6.37 -0.83
C ARG A 89 1.73 5.38 -1.57
N THR A 90 1.70 4.12 -1.15
CA THR A 90 0.93 3.08 -1.82
C THR A 90 -0.54 3.15 -1.44
N PHE A 91 -0.87 3.06 -0.16
CA PHE A 91 -2.23 2.86 0.33
C PHE A 91 -3.04 4.17 0.41
N PHE A 92 -2.42 5.30 0.76
CA PHE A 92 -3.12 6.58 0.85
C PHE A 92 -3.11 7.38 -0.46
N TYR A 93 -2.23 7.03 -1.41
CA TYR A 93 -2.12 7.74 -2.69
C TYR A 93 -2.21 6.81 -3.89
N GLY A 94 -1.24 5.92 -4.09
CA GLY A 94 -1.06 5.18 -5.33
C GLY A 94 -2.29 4.37 -5.74
N GLN A 95 -2.86 3.62 -4.81
CA GLN A 95 -4.05 2.80 -5.06
C GLN A 95 -5.31 3.62 -5.39
N ILE A 96 -5.47 4.81 -4.80
CA ILE A 96 -6.57 5.73 -5.11
C ILE A 96 -6.34 6.41 -6.46
N ARG A 97 -5.09 6.83 -6.69
CA ARG A 97 -4.66 7.60 -7.85
C ARG A 97 -4.68 6.78 -9.14
N TYR A 98 -4.21 5.53 -9.07
CA TYR A 98 -3.94 4.68 -10.21
C TYR A 98 -4.91 3.49 -10.32
N GLY A 99 -5.70 3.17 -9.29
CA GLY A 99 -6.57 1.98 -9.28
C GLY A 99 -7.64 1.92 -10.37
N ALA A 100 -7.98 3.06 -10.98
CA ALA A 100 -8.90 3.12 -12.13
C ALA A 100 -8.19 3.46 -13.46
N ARG A 101 -6.87 3.64 -13.45
CA ARG A 101 -6.10 3.98 -14.65
C ARG A 101 -5.66 2.72 -15.39
N PRO A 102 -5.47 2.78 -16.70
CA PRO A 102 -4.73 1.74 -17.41
C PRO A 102 -3.28 1.71 -16.91
N LEU A 103 -2.67 0.53 -16.94
CA LEU A 103 -1.25 0.39 -16.64
C LEU A 103 -0.42 0.81 -17.85
N PRO A 104 0.78 1.38 -17.65
CA PRO A 104 1.77 1.45 -18.71
C PRO A 104 2.06 0.05 -19.24
N SER A 105 2.12 -0.10 -20.57
CA SER A 105 2.39 -1.36 -21.26
C SER A 105 3.41 -1.14 -22.37
N GLY A 106 4.26 -2.14 -22.62
CA GLY A 106 5.16 -2.17 -23.77
C GLY A 106 4.50 -2.86 -24.98
N GLU A 107 5.10 -2.69 -26.16
CA GLU A 107 4.56 -3.20 -27.44
C GLU A 107 5.47 -4.24 -28.11
N ASP A 108 6.60 -4.59 -27.47
CA ASP A 108 7.57 -5.52 -28.03
C ASP A 108 7.06 -6.96 -27.92
N ARG A 109 6.56 -7.49 -29.04
CA ARG A 109 6.02 -8.86 -29.14
C ARG A 109 7.06 -9.96 -28.92
N SER A 110 8.36 -9.64 -28.91
CA SER A 110 9.41 -10.61 -28.56
C SER A 110 9.58 -10.79 -27.05
N ARG A 111 9.02 -9.89 -26.24
CA ARG A 111 9.05 -9.96 -24.77
C ARG A 111 7.91 -10.79 -24.24
N VAL A 112 8.18 -11.50 -23.15
CA VAL A 112 7.16 -12.26 -22.42
C VAL A 112 6.14 -11.29 -21.81
N PRO A 113 4.83 -11.45 -22.09
CA PRO A 113 3.79 -10.65 -21.46
C PRO A 113 3.69 -10.95 -19.96
N VAL A 114 3.30 -9.96 -19.17
CA VAL A 114 3.26 -10.06 -17.70
C VAL A 114 1.87 -9.71 -17.18
N LEU A 115 1.23 -10.66 -16.50
CA LEU A 115 0.02 -10.44 -15.74
C LEU A 115 0.36 -10.14 -14.27
N LEU A 116 -0.01 -8.95 -13.79
CA LEU A 116 0.24 -8.51 -12.42
C LEU A 116 -0.99 -8.73 -11.53
N VAL A 117 -0.83 -9.56 -10.50
CA VAL A 117 -1.88 -9.95 -9.54
C VAL A 117 -1.57 -9.35 -8.17
N HIS A 118 -2.41 -8.45 -7.66
CA HIS A 118 -2.18 -7.79 -6.37
C HIS A 118 -2.58 -8.68 -5.18
N GLY A 119 -2.12 -8.33 -3.97
CA GLY A 119 -2.52 -9.01 -2.72
C GLY A 119 -3.86 -8.54 -2.15
N TYR A 120 -4.27 -9.09 -1.01
CA TYR A 120 -5.53 -8.74 -0.35
C TYR A 120 -5.67 -7.24 -0.05
N VAL A 121 -6.92 -6.77 -0.10
CA VAL A 121 -7.29 -5.37 0.21
C VAL A 121 -6.49 -4.34 -0.62
N CYS A 122 -6.05 -4.75 -1.81
CA CYS A 122 -5.40 -3.90 -2.79
C CYS A 122 -6.17 -3.86 -4.11
N ASN A 123 -5.79 -2.94 -4.98
CA ASN A 123 -6.22 -2.90 -6.38
C ASN A 123 -5.00 -2.77 -7.29
N ARG A 124 -5.22 -2.93 -8.60
CA ARG A 124 -4.18 -2.85 -9.64
C ARG A 124 -3.28 -1.60 -9.58
N GLY A 125 -3.74 -0.52 -8.95
CA GLY A 125 -2.97 0.72 -8.80
C GLY A 125 -1.63 0.53 -8.07
N VAL A 126 -1.51 -0.50 -7.21
CA VAL A 126 -0.23 -0.86 -6.56
C VAL A 126 0.88 -1.17 -7.56
N TRP A 127 0.49 -1.70 -8.73
CA TRP A 127 1.44 -2.15 -9.74
C TRP A 127 1.95 -1.04 -10.65
N HIS A 128 1.36 0.16 -10.60
CA HIS A 128 1.68 1.22 -11.57
C HIS A 128 3.18 1.58 -11.65
N PRO A 129 3.96 1.67 -10.55
CA PRO A 129 5.41 1.89 -10.65
C PRO A 129 6.15 0.72 -11.30
N PHE A 130 5.76 -0.52 -10.99
CA PHE A 130 6.40 -1.72 -11.52
C PHE A 130 6.05 -1.96 -12.99
N ALA A 131 4.79 -1.74 -13.36
CA ALA A 131 4.34 -1.77 -14.74
C ALA A 131 5.12 -0.75 -15.60
N ARG A 132 5.34 0.47 -15.10
CA ARG A 132 6.20 1.44 -15.81
C ARG A 132 7.62 0.92 -16.04
N TRP A 133 8.19 0.23 -15.05
CA TRP A 133 9.54 -0.34 -15.15
C TRP A 133 9.62 -1.50 -16.16
N LEU A 134 8.59 -2.36 -16.19
CA LEU A 134 8.45 -3.46 -17.15
C LEU A 134 8.18 -2.95 -18.57
N ALA A 135 7.29 -1.96 -18.72
CA ALA A 135 6.91 -1.38 -20.00
C ALA A 135 8.10 -0.72 -20.69
N ALA A 136 8.95 -0.03 -19.91
CA ALA A 136 10.22 0.54 -20.40
C ALA A 136 11.21 -0.52 -20.91
N ARG A 137 10.98 -1.81 -20.64
CA ARG A 137 11.76 -2.96 -21.14
C ARG A 137 11.04 -3.74 -22.25
N GLY A 138 9.92 -3.20 -22.75
CA GLY A 138 9.16 -3.75 -23.86
C GLY A 138 8.09 -4.77 -23.47
N HIS A 139 7.95 -5.14 -22.20
CA HIS A 139 6.94 -6.11 -21.78
C HIS A 139 5.53 -5.56 -21.96
N ALA A 140 4.67 -6.31 -22.65
CA ALA A 140 3.22 -6.12 -22.59
C ALA A 140 2.73 -6.48 -21.18
N ILE A 141 1.88 -5.64 -20.58
CA ILE A 141 1.48 -5.75 -19.17
C ILE A 141 -0.03 -5.65 -19.05
N GLU A 142 -0.60 -6.58 -18.29
CA GLU A 142 -1.99 -6.55 -17.87
C GLU A 142 -2.09 -6.74 -16.35
N SER A 143 -3.25 -6.46 -15.77
CA SER A 143 -3.52 -6.72 -14.36
C SER A 143 -4.96 -7.13 -14.11
N VAL A 144 -5.18 -7.75 -12.96
CA VAL A 144 -6.52 -8.08 -12.48
C VAL A 144 -6.81 -7.41 -11.15
N ASN A 145 -8.09 -7.11 -10.91
CA ASN A 145 -8.59 -6.83 -9.58
C ASN A 145 -9.26 -8.08 -9.02
N LEU A 146 -8.80 -8.56 -7.87
CA LEU A 146 -9.39 -9.73 -7.20
C LEU A 146 -10.66 -9.30 -6.45
N GLU A 147 -11.81 -9.47 -7.10
CA GLU A 147 -13.14 -9.22 -6.51
C GLU A 147 -13.97 -10.52 -6.59
N PRO A 148 -14.68 -10.93 -5.51
CA PRO A 148 -14.88 -10.23 -4.23
C PRO A 148 -13.63 -10.23 -3.33
N VAL A 149 -13.47 -9.19 -2.50
CA VAL A 149 -12.25 -8.94 -1.70
C VAL A 149 -11.94 -10.04 -0.68
N PHE A 150 -12.98 -10.75 -0.22
CA PHE A 150 -12.88 -11.86 0.74
C PHE A 150 -13.40 -13.17 0.16
N GLY A 151 -13.12 -13.40 -1.13
CA GLY A 151 -13.40 -14.65 -1.82
C GLY A 151 -12.40 -15.75 -1.47
N THR A 152 -12.74 -16.98 -1.86
CA THR A 152 -11.81 -18.10 -1.86
C THR A 152 -10.78 -17.94 -2.98
N ILE A 153 -9.68 -18.71 -2.92
CA ILE A 153 -8.70 -18.74 -4.00
C ILE A 153 -9.35 -19.23 -5.31
N ASP A 154 -10.28 -20.19 -5.22
CA ASP A 154 -10.97 -20.75 -6.38
C ASP A 154 -11.84 -19.71 -7.10
N ASP A 155 -12.44 -18.77 -6.36
CA ASP A 155 -13.22 -17.66 -6.93
C ASP A 155 -12.36 -16.75 -7.83
N TYR A 156 -11.05 -16.72 -7.62
CA TYR A 156 -10.13 -15.90 -8.39
C TYR A 156 -9.58 -16.58 -9.64
N LEU A 157 -9.74 -17.90 -9.78
CA LEU A 157 -9.22 -18.65 -10.91
C LEU A 157 -9.77 -18.16 -12.26
N PRO A 158 -11.10 -17.94 -12.44
CA PRO A 158 -11.63 -17.43 -13.70
C PRO A 158 -11.12 -16.02 -14.03
N ILE A 159 -10.91 -15.19 -13.00
CA ILE A 159 -10.43 -13.80 -13.16
C ILE A 159 -8.99 -13.80 -13.69
N VAL A 160 -8.13 -14.64 -13.11
CA VAL A 160 -6.73 -14.77 -13.53
C VAL A 160 -6.65 -15.39 -14.92
N ALA A 161 -7.41 -16.46 -15.19
CA ALA A 161 -7.46 -17.11 -16.50
C ALA A 161 -7.86 -16.12 -17.61
N ALA A 162 -8.95 -15.37 -17.42
CA ALA A 162 -9.36 -14.33 -18.35
C ALA A 162 -8.33 -13.19 -18.48
N GLY A 163 -7.51 -12.96 -17.44
CA GLY A 163 -6.40 -12.02 -17.48
C GLY A 163 -5.23 -12.49 -18.35
N VAL A 164 -5.00 -13.80 -18.44
CA VAL A 164 -3.95 -14.40 -19.28
C VAL A 164 -4.36 -14.42 -20.75
N GLU A 165 -5.66 -14.50 -21.04
CA GLU A 165 -6.19 -14.55 -22.41
C GLU A 165 -6.24 -13.18 -23.12
N ARG A 166 -6.05 -12.06 -22.40
CA ARG A 166 -6.00 -10.70 -22.95
C ARG A 166 -4.59 -10.28 -23.33
#